data_AF-A0A942BTW6-F1
#
_entry.id   AF-A0A942BTW6-F1
#
_cell.length_a   1.000
_cell.length_b   1.000
_cell.length_c   1.000
_cell.angle_alpha   90.00
_cell.angle_beta   90.00
_cell.angle_gamma   90.00
#
_symmetry.space_group_name_H-M   'P 1'
#
loop_
_entity.id
_entity.type
_entity.pdbx_description
1 polymer ?
#
loop_
_entity_poly.entity_id
_entity_poly.type
_entity_poly.pdbx_seq_one_letter_code
_entity_poly.pdbx_strand_id
1 'polypeptide(L)'
;MRLGTAIWTEGASERRALVAPLSDGRLADLNRIEQVRLAKLGEGSPDALADALVPSSLRRVLEAGPRALARVKQTLQYAEKWSKRGNLPDTLAPSLSLAQARLLPCLPRPASLRTADGAHLDRLRVQGPGAWINGTPEAGLAALGQADGTVAGFCLALRAEASTVLGAWLLIGAPFGGELRLRADQHKRSASLEVYDGLELPPLRAADALLLPPLRLRALPALELGAELELRAAFDALTVHLGPEALQGTVQ
;
A
#
# COMPACT_ATOMS: atom_id res chain seq x y z
N MET A 1 12.06 -0.49 -1.03
CA MET A 1 11.48 0.14 0.19
C MET A 1 9.98 -0.01 0.12
N ARG A 2 9.28 -0.23 1.23
CA ARG A 2 7.81 -0.32 1.28
C ARG A 2 7.23 0.89 1.99
N LEU A 3 6.23 1.53 1.40
CA LEU A 3 5.50 2.67 1.96
C LEU A 3 4.01 2.35 2.00
N GLY A 4 3.33 2.73 3.07
CA GLY A 4 1.90 2.52 3.24
C GLY A 4 1.26 3.70 3.93
N THR A 5 -0.05 3.64 4.07
CA THR A 5 -0.80 4.55 4.95
C THR A 5 -1.42 3.72 6.06
N ALA A 6 -1.21 4.13 7.30
CA ALA A 6 -1.87 3.50 8.44
C ALA A 6 -2.67 4.53 9.22
N ILE A 7 -3.70 4.05 9.90
CA ILE A 7 -4.45 4.81 10.89
C ILE A 7 -4.40 4.09 12.23
N TRP A 8 -4.32 4.84 13.33
CA TRP A 8 -4.44 4.29 14.68
C TRP A 8 -5.01 5.31 15.64
N THR A 9 -5.54 4.84 16.76
CA THR A 9 -6.06 5.72 17.82
C THR A 9 -4.91 6.22 18.69
N GLU A 10 -4.83 7.54 18.90
CA GLU A 10 -3.96 8.20 19.86
C GLU A 10 -4.82 9.01 20.83
N GLY A 11 -5.07 8.47 22.03
CA GLY A 11 -5.96 9.08 23.01
C GLY A 11 -7.39 9.22 22.46
N ALA A 12 -7.87 10.45 22.33
CA ALA A 12 -9.20 10.77 21.80
C ALA A 12 -9.22 11.03 20.27
N SER A 13 -8.07 10.93 19.58
CA SER A 13 -7.94 11.28 18.15
C SER A 13 -7.49 10.09 17.31
N GLU A 14 -7.83 10.11 16.01
CA GLU A 14 -7.26 9.18 15.02
C GLU A 14 -6.01 9.81 14.39
N ARG A 15 -4.88 9.12 14.48
CA ARG A 15 -3.67 9.45 13.73
C ARG A 15 -3.70 8.73 12.39
N ARG A 16 -3.53 9.48 11.31
CA ARG A 16 -3.28 8.95 9.96
C ARG A 16 -1.87 9.32 9.53
N ALA A 17 -1.06 8.35 9.14
CA ALA A 17 0.33 8.59 8.79
C ALA A 17 0.80 7.80 7.57
N LEU A 18 1.78 8.39 6.90
CA LEU A 18 2.68 7.68 5.99
C LEU A 18 3.62 6.81 6.83
N VAL A 19 3.59 5.51 6.58
CA VAL A 19 4.35 4.54 7.34
C VAL A 19 5.26 3.69 6.47
N ALA A 20 6.30 3.15 7.09
CA ALA A 20 7.13 2.09 6.54
C ALA A 20 7.39 1.02 7.61
N PRO A 21 7.42 -0.27 7.24
CA PRO A 21 7.71 -1.33 8.19
C PRO A 21 9.20 -1.33 8.54
N LEU A 22 9.50 -1.39 9.83
CA LEU A 22 10.84 -1.59 10.37
C LEU A 22 11.21 -3.07 10.40
N SER A 23 12.51 -3.37 10.53
CA SER A 23 12.97 -4.77 10.62
C SER A 23 12.43 -5.55 11.82
N ASP A 24 12.01 -4.86 12.88
CA ASP A 24 11.40 -5.43 14.10
C ASP A 24 9.87 -5.61 13.98
N GLY A 25 9.29 -5.31 12.82
CA GLY A 25 7.85 -5.45 12.54
C GLY A 25 6.98 -4.25 12.95
N ARG A 26 7.54 -3.22 13.59
CA ARG A 26 6.82 -1.98 13.92
C ARG A 26 6.66 -1.07 12.70
N LEU A 27 5.72 -0.12 12.77
CA LEU A 27 5.44 0.84 11.70
C LEU A 27 6.01 2.22 12.01
N ALA A 28 7.08 2.63 11.34
CA ALA A 28 7.64 3.97 11.52
C ALA A 28 6.68 5.06 11.01
N ASP A 29 6.22 5.98 11.87
CA ASP A 29 5.57 7.23 11.47
C ASP A 29 6.62 8.18 10.90
N LEU A 30 6.76 8.19 9.58
CA LEU A 30 7.87 8.84 8.90
C LEU A 30 7.85 10.35 9.09
N ASN A 31 6.66 10.97 9.03
CA ASN A 31 6.53 12.41 9.21
C ASN A 31 6.91 12.83 10.65
N ARG A 32 6.40 12.13 11.67
CA ARG A 32 6.69 12.45 13.08
C ARG A 32 8.14 12.16 13.46
N ILE A 33 8.75 11.12 12.90
CA ILE A 33 10.18 10.85 13.05
C ILE A 33 11.02 11.99 12.46
N GLU A 34 10.63 12.52 11.29
CA GLU A 34 11.33 13.67 10.71
C GLU A 34 11.16 14.93 11.56
N GLN A 35 9.98 15.20 12.12
CA GLN A 35 9.75 16.30 13.07
C GLN A 35 10.73 16.23 14.24
N VAL A 36 10.83 15.07 14.89
CA VAL A 36 11.74 14.87 16.02
C VAL A 36 13.21 15.02 15.60
N ARG A 37 13.57 14.53 14.42
CA ARG A 37 14.92 14.69 13.87
C ARG A 37 15.26 16.15 13.65
N LEU A 38 14.36 16.93 13.04
CA LEU A 38 14.54 18.36 12.76
C LEU A 38 14.60 19.17 14.06
N ALA A 39 13.76 18.87 15.04
CA ALA A 39 13.81 19.49 16.36
C ALA A 39 15.17 19.26 17.05
N LYS A 40 15.71 18.03 16.96
CA LYS A 40 17.05 17.71 17.48
C LYS A 40 18.18 18.43 16.75
N LEU A 41 17.95 18.88 15.51
CA LEU A 41 18.90 19.68 14.73
C LEU A 41 18.78 21.19 15.02
N GLY A 42 17.84 21.60 15.87
CA GLY A 42 17.64 23.00 16.24
C GLY A 42 16.77 23.80 15.27
N GLU A 43 15.99 23.12 14.41
CA GLU A 43 15.05 23.80 13.52
C GLU A 43 13.98 24.55 14.30
N GLY A 44 13.71 25.80 13.94
CA GLY A 44 12.74 26.67 14.64
C GLY A 44 11.27 26.30 14.39
N SER A 45 10.99 25.53 13.34
CA SER A 45 9.63 25.08 12.99
C SER A 45 9.66 23.65 12.42
N PRO A 46 10.01 22.65 13.26
CA PRO A 46 10.25 21.28 12.81
C PRO A 46 8.99 20.65 12.19
N ASP A 47 7.80 21.01 12.68
CA ASP A 47 6.53 20.47 12.19
C ASP A 47 6.25 20.89 10.74
N ALA A 48 6.30 22.20 10.48
CA ALA A 48 6.06 22.75 9.14
C ALA A 48 7.10 22.24 8.12
N LEU A 49 8.37 22.15 8.54
CA LEU A 49 9.43 21.66 7.66
C LEU A 49 9.31 20.15 7.40
N ALA A 50 8.95 19.35 8.40
CA ALA A 50 8.69 17.93 8.19
C ALA A 50 7.51 17.69 7.25
N ASP A 51 6.44 18.47 7.36
CA ASP A 51 5.29 18.37 6.46
C ASP A 51 5.64 18.70 5.01
N ALA A 52 6.59 19.62 4.79
CA ALA A 52 7.10 19.94 3.47
C ALA A 52 8.06 18.87 2.91
N LEU A 53 8.90 18.27 3.76
CA LEU A 53 9.95 17.33 3.33
C LEU A 53 9.46 15.87 3.25
N VAL A 54 8.65 15.45 4.22
CA VAL A 54 8.13 14.09 4.40
C VAL A 54 6.63 14.19 4.73
N PRO A 55 5.77 14.47 3.73
CA PRO A 55 4.34 14.58 3.94
C PRO A 55 3.74 13.33 4.59
N SER A 56 2.76 13.50 5.47
CA SER A 56 2.04 12.42 6.16
C SER A 56 1.11 11.57 5.27
N SER A 57 1.12 11.78 3.95
CA SER A 57 0.26 11.13 2.97
C SER A 57 1.07 10.64 1.78
N LEU A 58 0.89 9.38 1.38
CA LEU A 58 1.56 8.83 0.21
C LEU A 58 1.24 9.64 -1.05
N ARG A 59 -0.01 10.09 -1.21
CA ARG A 59 -0.40 10.93 -2.35
C ARG A 59 0.47 12.20 -2.43
N ARG A 60 0.65 12.90 -1.30
CA ARG A 60 1.47 14.12 -1.26
C ARG A 60 2.94 13.84 -1.54
N VAL A 61 3.46 12.68 -1.12
CA VAL A 61 4.82 12.24 -1.48
C VAL A 61 4.94 12.05 -2.99
N LEU A 62 3.97 11.40 -3.63
CA LEU A 62 3.96 11.19 -5.09
C LEU A 62 3.82 12.51 -5.87
N GLU A 63 3.00 13.44 -5.37
CA GLU A 63 2.83 14.81 -5.89
C GLU A 63 4.10 15.67 -5.72
N ALA A 64 4.86 15.46 -4.66
CA ALA A 64 6.15 16.14 -4.44
C ALA A 64 7.33 15.48 -5.20
N GLY A 65 7.13 14.27 -5.71
CA GLY A 65 8.03 13.61 -6.65
C GLY A 65 9.31 13.00 -6.04
N PRO A 66 10.35 12.76 -6.86
CA PRO A 66 11.52 11.96 -6.47
C PRO A 66 12.29 12.51 -5.25
N ARG A 67 12.31 13.83 -5.07
CA ARG A 67 12.98 14.46 -3.93
C ARG A 67 12.30 14.12 -2.61
N ALA A 68 10.96 14.11 -2.58
CA ALA A 68 10.22 13.70 -1.39
C ALA A 68 10.42 12.21 -1.09
N LEU A 69 10.41 11.34 -2.11
CA LEU A 69 10.75 9.92 -1.94
C LEU A 69 12.17 9.70 -1.40
N ALA A 70 13.15 10.50 -1.86
CA ALA A 70 14.51 10.45 -1.34
C ALA A 70 14.57 10.87 0.14
N ARG A 71 13.80 11.90 0.55
CA ARG A 71 13.68 12.31 1.96
C ARG A 71 13.02 11.24 2.81
N VAL A 72 11.90 10.68 2.36
CA VAL A 72 11.24 9.53 3.00
C VAL A 72 12.22 8.37 3.23
N LYS A 73 13.04 8.03 2.22
CA LYS A 73 14.07 6.98 2.34
C LYS A 73 15.12 7.32 3.40
N GLN A 74 15.59 8.57 3.46
CA GLN A 74 16.55 9.02 4.49
C GLN A 74 15.95 8.93 5.89
N THR A 75 14.69 9.35 6.06
CA THR A 75 13.98 9.30 7.33
C THR A 75 13.75 7.85 7.78
N LEU A 76 13.41 6.94 6.87
CA LEU A 76 13.32 5.50 7.18
C LEU A 76 14.68 4.94 7.63
N GLN A 77 15.77 5.29 6.96
CA GLN A 77 17.11 4.85 7.38
C GLN A 77 17.49 5.39 8.77
N TYR A 78 17.05 6.61 9.11
CA TYR A 78 17.21 7.16 10.45
C TYR A 78 16.37 6.39 11.48
N ALA A 79 15.10 6.08 11.16
CA ALA A 79 14.21 5.28 12.00
C ALA A 79 14.79 3.89 12.29
N GLU A 80 15.33 3.20 11.28
CA GLU A 80 16.01 1.92 11.41
C GLU A 80 17.22 1.99 12.35
N LYS A 81 18.05 3.02 12.20
CA LYS A 81 19.20 3.23 13.11
C LYS A 81 18.75 3.51 14.54
N TRP A 82 17.66 4.25 14.73
CA TRP A 82 17.11 4.53 16.05
C TRP A 82 16.49 3.26 16.67
N SER A 83 15.72 2.49 15.90
CA SER A 83 15.16 1.21 16.35
C SER A 83 16.25 0.22 16.79
N LYS A 84 17.34 0.09 16.03
CA LYS A 84 18.48 -0.78 16.38
C LYS A 84 19.17 -0.40 17.70
N ARG A 85 19.04 0.84 18.16
CA ARG A 85 19.54 1.28 19.48
C ARG A 85 18.60 0.90 20.63
N GLY A 86 17.41 0.37 20.33
CA GLY A 86 16.45 -0.13 21.32
C GLY A 86 15.64 0.96 22.03
N ASN A 87 15.73 2.22 21.60
CA ASN A 87 15.08 3.35 22.27
C ASN A 87 14.23 4.21 21.35
N LEU A 88 13.73 3.64 20.24
CA LEU A 88 12.70 4.28 19.41
C LEU A 88 11.34 4.16 20.11
N PRO A 89 10.70 5.29 20.50
CA PRO A 89 9.44 5.27 21.23
C PRO A 89 8.30 4.64 20.41
N ASP A 90 7.39 3.94 21.09
CA ASP A 90 6.22 3.30 20.44
C ASP A 90 5.26 4.32 19.81
N THR A 91 5.23 5.55 20.32
CA THR A 91 4.45 6.66 19.73
C THR A 91 4.96 7.11 18.37
N LEU A 92 6.19 6.75 18.01
CA LEU A 92 6.78 6.98 16.68
C LEU A 92 6.80 5.71 15.82
N ALA A 93 6.59 4.55 16.43
CA ALA A 93 6.64 3.26 15.78
C ALA A 93 5.68 2.24 16.40
N PRO A 94 4.35 2.38 16.23
CA PRO A 94 3.39 1.44 16.80
C PRO A 94 3.54 0.02 16.20
N SER A 95 3.21 -1.00 16.99
CA SER A 95 3.12 -2.39 16.52
C SER A 95 1.78 -2.66 15.82
N LEU A 96 1.82 -3.38 14.70
CA LEU A 96 0.63 -3.90 14.00
C LEU A 96 -0.15 -4.92 14.84
N SER A 97 0.54 -5.71 15.66
CA SER A 97 -0.08 -6.80 16.43
C SER A 97 -0.98 -6.33 17.57
N LEU A 98 -0.83 -5.07 17.99
CA LEU A 98 -1.59 -4.48 19.09
C LEU A 98 -2.94 -3.93 18.63
N ALA A 99 -3.58 -4.47 17.58
CA ALA A 99 -4.94 -4.18 17.10
C ALA A 99 -5.34 -2.69 16.87
N GLN A 100 -4.45 -1.74 17.14
CA GLN A 100 -4.72 -0.31 17.15
C GLN A 100 -4.39 0.32 15.80
N ALA A 101 -3.49 -0.28 15.02
CA ALA A 101 -3.10 0.21 13.70
C ALA A 101 -3.79 -0.59 12.59
N ARG A 102 -4.53 0.12 11.73
CA ARG A 102 -5.14 -0.42 10.51
C ARG A 102 -4.42 0.12 9.29
N LEU A 103 -3.96 -0.78 8.42
CA LEU A 103 -3.42 -0.40 7.12
C LEU A 103 -4.56 -0.04 6.15
N LEU A 104 -4.36 1.02 5.40
CA LEU A 104 -5.22 1.46 4.31
C LEU A 104 -4.67 0.95 2.96
N PRO A 105 -5.46 0.96 1.87
CA PRO A 105 -4.90 0.69 0.55
C PRO A 105 -3.71 1.63 0.26
N CYS A 106 -2.74 1.15 -0.54
CA CYS A 106 -1.49 1.87 -0.84
C CYS A 106 -1.80 3.33 -1.23
N LEU A 107 -2.79 3.52 -2.10
CA LEU A 107 -3.28 4.83 -2.51
C LEU A 107 -4.81 4.88 -2.40
N PRO A 108 -5.40 5.31 -1.26
CA PRO A 108 -6.84 5.25 -1.05
C PRO A 108 -7.66 6.21 -1.93
N ARG A 109 -7.02 7.27 -2.45
CA ARG A 109 -7.62 8.32 -3.28
C ARG A 109 -6.68 8.67 -4.43
N PRO A 110 -6.53 7.78 -5.43
CA PRO A 110 -5.71 8.08 -6.59
C PRO A 110 -6.26 9.29 -7.34
N ALA A 111 -5.41 9.97 -8.11
CA ALA A 111 -5.80 11.08 -8.97
C ALA A 111 -6.60 10.58 -10.18
N SER A 112 -6.20 9.44 -10.74
CA SER A 112 -6.99 8.61 -11.63
C SER A 112 -6.66 7.13 -11.46
N LEU A 113 -7.62 6.26 -11.73
CA LEU A 113 -7.46 4.81 -11.75
C LEU A 113 -7.82 4.29 -13.15
N ARG A 114 -6.88 3.58 -13.78
CA ARG A 114 -7.03 3.10 -15.16
C ARG A 114 -6.55 1.67 -15.31
N THR A 115 -7.03 0.98 -16.32
CA THR A 115 -6.50 -0.31 -16.78
C THR A 115 -5.47 -0.12 -17.89
N ALA A 116 -4.64 -1.14 -18.12
CA ALA A 116 -3.61 -1.13 -19.15
C ALA A 116 -4.13 -0.92 -20.59
N ASP A 117 -5.39 -1.25 -20.85
CA ASP A 117 -6.10 -0.98 -22.11
C ASP A 117 -6.63 0.46 -22.23
N GLY A 118 -6.43 1.30 -21.20
CA GLY A 118 -6.82 2.70 -21.16
C GLY A 118 -8.22 2.97 -20.58
N ALA A 119 -8.97 1.95 -20.15
CA ALA A 119 -10.28 2.19 -19.57
C ALA A 119 -10.18 2.88 -18.20
N HIS A 120 -11.03 3.88 -17.97
CA HIS A 120 -11.10 4.61 -16.71
C HIS A 120 -12.00 3.89 -15.70
N LEU A 121 -11.47 3.67 -14.50
CA LEU A 121 -12.16 3.06 -13.37
C LEU A 121 -12.45 4.08 -12.25
N ASP A 122 -12.39 5.39 -12.54
CA ASP A 122 -12.54 6.48 -11.56
C ASP A 122 -13.90 6.48 -10.83
N ARG A 123 -14.91 5.78 -11.39
CA ARG A 123 -16.22 5.57 -10.76
C ARG A 123 -16.24 4.43 -9.75
N LEU A 124 -15.23 3.58 -9.74
CA LEU A 124 -15.12 2.46 -8.81
C LEU A 124 -14.50 2.89 -7.49
N ARG A 125 -15.05 2.36 -6.39
CA ARG A 125 -14.48 2.57 -5.06
C ARG A 125 -13.17 1.78 -4.95
N VAL A 126 -12.07 2.49 -4.67
CA VAL A 126 -10.81 1.85 -4.25
C VAL A 126 -10.98 1.34 -2.82
N GLN A 127 -10.80 0.04 -2.66
CA GLN A 127 -10.82 -0.65 -1.37
C GLN A 127 -9.42 -1.14 -0.99
N GLY A 128 -9.26 -1.57 0.26
CA GLY A 128 -7.98 -2.01 0.80
C GLY A 128 -8.01 -3.44 1.34
N PRO A 129 -6.99 -3.84 2.10
CA PRO A 129 -6.99 -5.13 2.78
C PRO A 129 -8.23 -5.35 3.64
N GLY A 130 -8.76 -6.58 3.62
CA GLY A 130 -10.01 -6.97 4.28
C GLY A 130 -11.28 -6.60 3.52
N ALA A 131 -11.16 -6.08 2.29
CA ALA A 131 -12.30 -5.76 1.43
C ALA A 131 -13.15 -6.98 1.07
N TRP A 132 -14.44 -6.74 0.81
CA TRP A 132 -15.35 -7.72 0.21
C TRP A 132 -15.42 -7.51 -1.30
N ILE A 133 -15.35 -8.60 -2.06
CA ILE A 133 -15.37 -8.58 -3.52
C ILE A 133 -16.41 -9.55 -4.08
N ASN A 134 -17.00 -9.18 -5.22
CA ASN A 134 -17.98 -10.00 -5.94
C ASN A 134 -17.42 -10.40 -7.32
N GLY A 135 -17.76 -11.60 -7.76
CA GLY A 135 -17.34 -12.13 -9.06
C GLY A 135 -15.94 -12.74 -9.03
N THR A 136 -15.41 -13.04 -10.23
CA THR A 136 -14.10 -13.69 -10.36
C THR A 136 -12.98 -12.65 -10.20
N PRO A 137 -12.04 -12.84 -9.24
CA PRO A 137 -10.96 -11.89 -9.03
C PRO A 137 -9.92 -11.96 -10.15
N GLU A 138 -9.59 -10.81 -10.71
CA GLU A 138 -8.43 -10.64 -11.58
C GLU A 138 -7.26 -10.08 -10.77
N ALA A 139 -6.27 -10.93 -10.53
CA ALA A 139 -5.11 -10.57 -9.71
C ALA A 139 -3.95 -10.04 -10.56
N GLY A 140 -3.26 -9.04 -10.05
CA GLY A 140 -2.10 -8.45 -10.71
C GLY A 140 -1.40 -7.42 -9.83
N LEU A 141 -0.77 -6.45 -10.49
CA LEU A 141 -0.13 -5.31 -9.85
C LEU A 141 -0.76 -4.01 -10.34
N ALA A 142 -0.65 -2.97 -9.52
CA ALA A 142 -0.87 -1.59 -9.93
C ALA A 142 0.45 -0.83 -9.92
N ALA A 143 0.74 -0.09 -10.99
CA ALA A 143 1.82 0.89 -11.02
C ALA A 143 1.30 2.26 -10.56
N LEU A 144 2.05 2.96 -9.71
CA LEU A 144 1.69 4.30 -9.24
C LEU A 144 2.65 5.35 -9.82
N GLY A 145 2.09 6.45 -10.33
CA GLY A 145 2.84 7.57 -10.91
C GLY A 145 3.33 8.60 -9.89
N GLN A 146 4.39 9.32 -10.25
CA GLN A 146 4.92 10.47 -9.50
C GLN A 146 5.07 11.72 -10.39
N ALA A 147 5.39 12.86 -9.78
CA ALA A 147 5.36 14.19 -10.41
C ALA A 147 6.21 14.36 -11.68
N ASP A 148 7.25 13.56 -11.88
CA ASP A 148 8.12 13.63 -13.06
C ASP A 148 7.61 12.80 -14.25
N GLY A 149 6.41 12.22 -14.15
CA GLY A 149 5.82 11.40 -15.20
C GLY A 149 6.24 9.93 -15.16
N THR A 150 7.10 9.54 -14.22
CA THR A 150 7.61 8.17 -14.09
C THR A 150 6.83 7.35 -13.05
N VAL A 151 7.08 6.05 -13.04
CA VAL A 151 6.52 5.12 -12.05
C VAL A 151 7.31 5.24 -10.75
N ALA A 152 6.62 5.54 -9.65
CA ALA A 152 7.19 5.55 -8.31
C ALA A 152 7.39 4.14 -7.75
N GLY A 153 6.48 3.22 -8.07
CA GLY A 153 6.48 1.87 -7.54
C GLY A 153 5.22 1.09 -7.86
N PHE A 154 5.09 -0.08 -7.24
CA PHE A 154 4.01 -1.02 -7.48
C PHE A 154 3.35 -1.48 -6.18
N CYS A 155 2.03 -1.72 -6.20
CA CYS A 155 1.32 -2.45 -5.14
C CYS A 155 0.56 -3.65 -5.72
N LEU A 156 0.19 -4.59 -4.85
CA LEU A 156 -0.74 -5.65 -5.22
C LEU A 156 -2.07 -5.04 -5.66
N ALA A 157 -2.71 -5.63 -6.67
CA ALA A 157 -4.02 -5.21 -7.12
C ALA A 157 -4.91 -6.41 -7.42
N LEU A 158 -6.19 -6.24 -7.09
CA LEU A 158 -7.24 -7.18 -7.44
C LEU A 158 -8.41 -6.39 -8.02
N ARG A 159 -8.79 -6.73 -9.26
CA ARG A 159 -9.99 -6.20 -9.91
C ARG A 159 -11.12 -7.21 -9.80
N ALA A 160 -12.29 -6.71 -9.44
CA ALA A 160 -13.56 -7.44 -9.39
C ALA A 160 -14.62 -6.61 -10.14
N GLU A 161 -15.78 -7.18 -10.46
CA GLU A 161 -16.76 -6.58 -11.38
C GLU A 161 -17.15 -5.13 -11.05
N ALA A 162 -17.24 -4.79 -9.75
CA ALA A 162 -17.66 -3.47 -9.27
C ALA A 162 -16.65 -2.80 -8.32
N SER A 163 -15.45 -3.36 -8.15
CA SER A 163 -14.47 -2.82 -7.21
C SER A 163 -13.04 -3.08 -7.63
N THR A 164 -12.15 -2.22 -7.15
CA THR A 164 -10.72 -2.43 -7.24
C THR A 164 -10.15 -2.41 -5.83
N VAL A 165 -9.42 -3.46 -5.48
CA VAL A 165 -8.72 -3.57 -4.21
C VAL A 165 -7.25 -3.36 -4.45
N LEU A 166 -6.64 -2.45 -3.70
CA LEU A 166 -5.20 -2.25 -3.70
C LEU A 166 -4.60 -2.78 -2.38
N GLY A 167 -3.43 -3.42 -2.48
CA GLY A 167 -2.63 -3.84 -1.34
C GLY A 167 -2.23 -2.67 -0.44
N ALA A 168 -1.77 -2.94 0.78
CA ALA A 168 -1.41 -1.89 1.73
C ALA A 168 -0.12 -1.15 1.36
N TRP A 169 0.79 -1.83 0.67
CA TRP A 169 2.16 -1.37 0.52
C TRP A 169 2.51 -1.02 -0.93
N LEU A 170 2.93 0.22 -1.15
CA LEU A 170 3.70 0.61 -2.33
C LEU A 170 5.15 0.13 -2.17
N LEU A 171 5.58 -0.78 -3.04
CA LEU A 171 6.99 -1.13 -3.20
C LEU A 171 7.66 -0.15 -4.18
N ILE A 172 8.65 0.59 -3.70
CA ILE A 172 9.50 1.44 -4.52
C ILE A 172 10.55 0.57 -5.24
N GLY A 173 10.55 0.62 -6.58
CA GLY A 173 11.38 -0.20 -7.47
C GLY A 173 10.60 -1.33 -8.16
N ALA A 174 11.24 -2.02 -9.10
CA ALA A 174 10.62 -3.10 -9.87
C ALA A 174 10.41 -4.38 -9.03
N PRO A 175 9.18 -4.91 -8.91
CA PRO A 175 8.85 -6.13 -8.16
C PRO A 175 8.92 -7.40 -9.02
N PHE A 176 9.49 -7.35 -10.23
CA PHE A 176 9.25 -8.38 -11.25
C PHE A 176 9.94 -9.73 -11.01
N GLY A 177 10.75 -9.85 -9.95
CA GLY A 177 11.29 -11.13 -9.51
C GLY A 177 10.29 -11.94 -8.68
N GLY A 178 10.11 -13.22 -9.03
CA GLY A 178 9.34 -14.19 -8.26
C GLY A 178 7.91 -14.41 -8.75
N GLU A 179 7.03 -14.86 -7.85
CA GLU A 179 5.66 -15.26 -8.19
C GLU A 179 4.61 -14.41 -7.48
N LEU A 180 3.50 -14.18 -8.18
CA LEU A 180 2.23 -13.80 -7.58
C LEU A 180 1.44 -15.08 -7.28
N ARG A 181 0.98 -15.22 -6.04
CA ARG A 181 0.24 -16.39 -5.57
C ARG A 181 -1.15 -15.98 -5.12
N LEU A 182 -2.18 -16.64 -5.64
CA LEU A 182 -3.55 -16.51 -5.17
C LEU A 182 -3.93 -17.79 -4.42
N ARG A 183 -4.36 -17.66 -3.18
CA ARG A 183 -4.75 -18.77 -2.31
C ARG A 183 -6.18 -18.56 -1.81
N ALA A 184 -6.97 -19.63 -1.85
CA ALA A 184 -8.27 -19.75 -1.20
C ALA A 184 -8.31 -21.13 -0.54
N ASP A 185 -8.44 -21.20 0.78
CA ASP A 185 -8.36 -22.46 1.54
C ASP A 185 -7.14 -23.32 1.14
N GLN A 186 -7.38 -24.54 0.64
CA GLN A 186 -6.36 -25.47 0.15
C GLN A 186 -5.96 -25.22 -1.31
N HIS A 187 -6.68 -24.37 -2.03
CA HIS A 187 -6.42 -24.08 -3.42
C HIS A 187 -5.38 -22.97 -3.56
N LYS A 188 -4.33 -23.26 -4.33
CA LYS A 188 -3.27 -22.32 -4.65
C LYS A 188 -3.09 -22.22 -6.16
N ARG A 189 -2.89 -20.99 -6.63
CA ARG A 189 -2.55 -20.64 -8.01
C ARG A 189 -1.36 -19.70 -7.98
N SER A 190 -0.48 -19.81 -8.96
CA SER A 190 0.64 -18.88 -9.12
C SER A 190 0.87 -18.53 -10.57
N ALA A 191 1.47 -17.35 -10.77
CA ALA A 191 2.01 -16.90 -12.04
C ALA A 191 3.31 -16.11 -11.78
N SER A 192 4.24 -16.16 -12.73
CA SER A 192 5.49 -15.39 -12.64
C SER A 192 5.20 -13.90 -12.78
N LEU A 193 5.89 -13.07 -11.99
CA LEU A 193 5.88 -11.61 -12.13
C LEU A 193 6.80 -11.12 -13.24
N GLU A 194 7.67 -11.98 -13.77
CA GLU A 194 8.59 -11.67 -14.88
C GLU A 194 7.86 -11.31 -16.16
N VAL A 195 6.57 -11.66 -16.29
CA VAL A 195 5.74 -11.24 -17.45
C VAL A 195 5.57 -9.72 -17.53
N TYR A 196 5.81 -9.00 -16.43
CA TYR A 196 5.82 -7.54 -16.41
C TYR A 196 7.21 -6.95 -16.64
N ASP A 197 8.26 -7.77 -16.68
CA ASP A 197 9.60 -7.28 -16.98
C ASP A 197 9.68 -6.82 -18.44
N GLY A 198 10.26 -5.64 -18.66
CA GLY A 198 10.26 -4.99 -19.98
C GLY A 198 8.88 -4.48 -20.46
N LEU A 199 7.82 -4.55 -19.64
CA LEU A 199 6.53 -3.94 -20.00
C LEU A 199 6.70 -2.42 -20.11
N GLU A 200 6.45 -1.87 -21.30
CA GLU A 200 6.44 -0.43 -21.51
C GLU A 200 5.20 0.18 -20.84
N LEU A 201 5.45 1.03 -19.84
CA LEU A 201 4.39 1.72 -19.11
C LEU A 201 4.22 3.13 -19.69
N PRO A 202 2.98 3.59 -19.90
CA PRO A 202 2.74 4.97 -20.34
C PRO A 202 3.19 5.95 -19.23
N PRO A 203 3.49 7.21 -19.58
CA PRO A 203 3.74 8.25 -18.58
C PRO A 203 2.56 8.34 -17.61
N LEU A 204 2.85 8.33 -16.31
CA LEU A 204 1.84 8.41 -15.25
C LEU A 204 1.96 9.73 -14.51
N ARG A 205 0.85 10.46 -14.32
CA ARG A 205 0.88 11.67 -13.49
C ARG A 205 1.05 11.30 -12.03
N ALA A 206 1.39 12.29 -11.21
CA ALA A 206 1.46 12.10 -9.77
C ALA A 206 0.16 11.50 -9.22
N ALA A 207 0.31 10.42 -8.45
CA ALA A 207 -0.80 9.69 -7.83
C ALA A 207 -1.82 9.10 -8.83
N ASP A 208 -1.50 8.97 -10.11
CA ASP A 208 -2.23 8.07 -10.99
C ASP A 208 -1.94 6.61 -10.59
N ALA A 209 -2.95 5.76 -10.70
CA ALA A 209 -2.85 4.32 -10.53
C ALA A 209 -3.22 3.62 -11.84
N LEU A 210 -2.29 2.80 -12.36
CA LEU A 210 -2.50 1.99 -13.55
C LEU A 210 -2.50 0.51 -13.15
N LEU A 211 -3.64 -0.17 -13.32
CA LEU A 211 -3.73 -1.61 -13.20
C LEU A 211 -3.01 -2.24 -14.40
N LEU A 212 -1.98 -3.04 -14.11
CA LEU A 212 -1.25 -3.80 -15.13
C LEU A 212 -2.17 -4.90 -15.70
N PRO A 213 -1.86 -5.43 -16.90
CA PRO A 213 -2.63 -6.54 -17.47
C PRO A 213 -2.72 -7.69 -16.46
N PRO A 214 -3.91 -8.24 -16.19
CA PRO A 214 -4.06 -9.25 -15.14
C PRO A 214 -3.26 -10.51 -15.46
N LEU A 215 -2.69 -11.14 -14.43
CA LEU A 215 -1.99 -12.40 -14.61
C LEU A 215 -2.97 -13.50 -14.95
N ARG A 216 -2.60 -14.33 -15.93
CA ARG A 216 -3.38 -15.52 -16.30
C ARG A 216 -3.19 -16.63 -15.26
N LEU A 217 -3.89 -16.49 -14.14
CA LEU A 217 -4.02 -17.55 -13.14
C LEU A 217 -5.07 -18.56 -13.60
N ARG A 218 -4.82 -19.86 -13.40
CA ARG A 218 -5.89 -20.85 -13.60
C ARG A 218 -7.02 -20.53 -12.64
N ALA A 219 -8.26 -20.68 -13.10
CA ALA A 219 -9.43 -20.47 -12.26
C ALA A 219 -9.34 -21.25 -10.95
N LEU A 220 -9.77 -20.61 -9.87
CA LEU A 220 -10.08 -21.29 -8.63
C LEU A 220 -11.39 -22.07 -8.84
N PRO A 221 -11.60 -23.20 -8.13
CA PRO A 221 -12.91 -23.85 -8.11
C PRO A 221 -13.97 -22.88 -7.58
N ALA A 222 -15.25 -23.22 -7.72
CA ALA A 222 -16.31 -22.44 -7.09
C ALA A 222 -16.04 -22.36 -5.58
N LEU A 223 -15.82 -21.14 -5.09
CA LEU A 223 -15.54 -20.87 -3.68
C LEU A 223 -16.84 -20.45 -2.98
N GLU A 224 -16.95 -20.79 -1.71
CA GLU A 224 -18.11 -20.39 -0.90
C GLU A 224 -18.11 -18.88 -0.65
N LEU A 225 -19.31 -18.31 -0.50
CA LEU A 225 -19.45 -16.92 -0.05
C LEU A 225 -18.89 -16.80 1.38
N GLY A 226 -18.13 -15.75 1.63
CA GLY A 226 -17.39 -15.53 2.88
C GLY A 226 -15.97 -16.09 2.86
N ALA A 227 -15.59 -16.90 1.86
CA ALA A 227 -14.24 -17.47 1.78
C ALA A 227 -13.16 -16.38 1.72
N GLU A 228 -12.06 -16.63 2.43
CA GLU A 228 -10.90 -15.76 2.45
C GLU A 228 -10.01 -16.02 1.23
N LEU A 229 -9.69 -14.94 0.51
CA LEU A 229 -8.74 -14.94 -0.58
C LEU A 229 -7.48 -14.19 -0.17
N GLU A 230 -6.34 -14.85 -0.26
CA GLU A 230 -5.02 -14.24 -0.06
C GLU A 230 -4.28 -14.13 -1.39
N LEU A 231 -4.00 -12.90 -1.81
CA LEU A 231 -3.07 -12.58 -2.88
C LEU A 231 -1.70 -12.23 -2.28
N ARG A 232 -0.65 -12.94 -2.65
CA ARG A 232 0.68 -12.80 -2.05
C ARG A 232 1.77 -12.68 -3.10
N ALA A 233 2.70 -11.75 -2.87
CA ALA A 233 3.99 -11.66 -3.55
C ALA A 233 5.12 -11.64 -2.49
N ALA A 234 6.38 -11.62 -2.92
CA ALA A 234 7.53 -11.57 -1.99
C ALA A 234 7.54 -10.33 -1.09
N PHE A 235 6.93 -9.23 -1.53
CA PHE A 235 6.97 -7.94 -0.83
C PHE A 235 5.71 -7.62 -0.01
N ASP A 236 4.58 -8.27 -0.28
CA ASP A 236 3.27 -7.94 0.30
C ASP A 236 2.29 -9.15 0.27
N ALA A 237 1.28 -9.11 1.12
CA ALA A 237 0.11 -9.97 1.10
C ALA A 237 -1.17 -9.13 1.26
N LEU A 238 -2.15 -9.38 0.39
CA LEU A 238 -3.46 -8.75 0.37
C LEU A 238 -4.52 -9.83 0.63
N THR A 239 -5.25 -9.68 1.74
CA THR A 239 -6.39 -10.53 2.08
C THR A 239 -7.69 -9.82 1.72
N VAL A 240 -8.65 -10.54 1.13
CA VAL A 240 -10.01 -10.10 0.81
C VAL A 240 -11.02 -11.22 1.09
N HIS A 241 -12.30 -10.88 1.15
CA HIS A 241 -13.40 -11.84 1.36
C HIS A 241 -14.31 -11.92 0.12
N LEU A 242 -14.76 -13.12 -0.23
CA LEU A 242 -15.70 -13.32 -1.32
C LEU A 242 -17.15 -13.08 -0.89
N GLY A 243 -17.94 -12.43 -1.75
CA GLY A 243 -19.38 -12.25 -1.58
C GLY A 243 -19.80 -10.85 -1.13
N PRO A 244 -21.11 -10.64 -0.92
CA PRO A 244 -21.64 -9.35 -0.52
C PRO A 244 -21.22 -9.00 0.91
N GLU A 245 -20.91 -7.73 1.14
CA GLU A 245 -20.51 -7.16 2.45
C GLU A 245 -21.53 -7.47 3.58
N ALA A 246 -22.79 -7.80 3.23
CA ALA A 246 -23.91 -7.98 4.15
C ALA A 246 -24.03 -9.36 4.84
N LEU A 247 -23.08 -10.28 4.66
CA LEU A 247 -23.16 -11.63 5.26
C LEU A 247 -22.48 -11.76 6.65
N GLN A 248 -21.92 -10.69 7.22
CA GLN A 248 -21.59 -10.69 8.64
C GLN A 248 -22.89 -10.60 9.44
N GLY A 249 -23.40 -11.76 9.84
CA GLY A 249 -24.62 -11.90 10.61
C GLY A 249 -24.65 -10.93 11.78
N THR A 250 -25.72 -10.13 11.84
CA THR A 250 -26.30 -9.70 13.10
C THR A 250 -26.61 -10.94 13.92
N VAL A 251 -25.67 -11.35 14.78
CA VAL A 251 -26.00 -12.14 15.96
C VAL A 251 -26.52 -11.14 16.98
N GLN A 252 -27.84 -11.16 17.17
CA GLN A 252 -28.53 -10.47 18.25
C GLN A 252 -28.12 -11.04 19.62
#